data_AF-D1YW62-F1
#
_entry.id   AF-D1YW62-F1
#
_cell.length_a   1.000
_cell.length_b   1.000
_cell.length_c   1.000
_cell.angle_alpha   90.00
_cell.angle_beta   90.00
_cell.angle_gamma   90.00
#
_symmetry.space_group_name_H-M   'P 1'
#
loop_
_entity.id
_entity.type
_entity.pdbx_description
1 polymer ?
#
loop_
_entity_poly.entity_id
_entity_poly.type
_entity_poly.pdbx_seq_one_letter_code
_entity_poly.pdbx_strand_id
1 'polypeptide(L)'
;MVDLDEKDRKILSLFESNPDVSQVEIAEQVGLSQPTVGARIGKLKQTGVISTIAGMNLLKVGLRMAKVDVTTKDSIKVINQFKNCPYFLNGLVVSGKENLCMYFVAEDISSVEAIIDKHIRSDPAVMDVDLGIVITSVNDLIQPVKLNVEKSDLTPCGHDCTACEYYTNNRCLGCAASKAYKGNFW
;
A
#
# COMPACT_ATOMS: atom_id res chain seq x y z
N MET A 1 9.82 5.51 23.01
CA MET A 1 9.05 6.56 22.31
C MET A 1 10.03 7.68 22.01
N VAL A 2 10.10 8.18 20.77
CA VAL A 2 11.02 9.28 20.44
C VAL A 2 10.44 10.55 21.05
N ASP A 3 11.22 11.21 21.91
CA ASP A 3 10.84 12.50 22.46
C ASP A 3 11.12 13.59 21.41
N LEU A 4 10.08 14.35 21.06
CA LEU A 4 10.11 15.39 20.03
C LEU A 4 9.97 16.74 20.73
N ASP A 5 10.95 17.62 20.54
CA ASP A 5 10.85 18.99 21.02
C ASP A 5 10.08 19.89 20.04
N GLU A 6 9.85 21.15 20.43
CA GLU A 6 9.13 22.13 19.61
C GLU A 6 9.80 22.39 18.25
N LYS A 7 11.13 22.30 18.18
CA LYS A 7 11.86 22.49 16.91
C LYS A 7 11.69 21.27 16.02
N ASP A 8 11.71 20.06 16.58
CA ASP A 8 11.46 18.83 15.83
C ASP A 8 10.05 18.82 15.24
N ARG A 9 9.03 19.22 16.00
CA ARG A 9 7.64 19.37 15.50
C ARG A 9 7.55 20.37 14.34
N LYS A 10 8.24 21.51 14.43
CA LYS A 10 8.27 22.51 13.36
C LYS A 10 8.97 21.99 12.11
N ILE A 11 10.09 21.27 12.27
CA ILE A 11 10.79 20.62 11.15
C ILE A 11 9.86 19.62 10.44
N LEU A 12 9.16 18.77 11.19
CA LEU A 12 8.22 17.78 10.63
C LEU A 12 7.07 18.44 9.87
N SER A 13 6.54 19.55 10.39
CA SER A 13 5.47 20.31 9.74
C SER A 13 5.93 20.90 8.39
N LEU A 14 7.18 21.37 8.31
CA LEU A 14 7.73 21.87 7.04
C LEU A 14 7.88 20.78 5.98
N PHE A 15 8.31 19.58 6.39
CA PHE A 15 8.36 18.43 5.49
C PHE A 15 6.99 17.94 5.03
N GLU A 16 5.98 18.00 5.90
CA GLU A 16 4.61 17.63 5.54
C GLU A 16 4.05 18.55 4.46
N SER A 17 4.26 19.86 4.59
CA SER A 17 3.75 20.85 3.66
C SER A 17 4.58 20.95 2.37
N ASN A 18 5.89 20.74 2.45
CA ASN A 18 6.80 20.70 1.30
C ASN A 18 7.90 19.64 1.52
N PRO A 19 7.74 18.42 0.98
CA PRO A 19 8.74 17.35 1.11
C PRO A 19 10.13 17.70 0.57
N ASP A 20 10.23 18.66 -0.36
CA ASP A 20 11.47 19.09 -1.02
C ASP A 20 12.11 20.32 -0.33
N VAL A 21 11.59 20.77 0.82
CA VAL A 21 12.11 21.93 1.56
C VAL A 21 13.60 21.75 1.93
N SER A 22 14.40 22.78 1.69
CA SER A 22 15.84 22.73 1.94
C SER A 22 16.18 22.91 3.42
N GLN A 23 17.33 22.38 3.85
CA GLN A 23 17.80 22.58 5.23
C GLN A 23 18.07 24.05 5.57
N VAL A 24 18.39 24.87 4.57
CA VAL A 24 18.61 26.32 4.73
C VAL A 24 17.30 27.01 5.05
N GLU A 25 16.24 26.74 4.29
CA GLU A 25 14.90 27.29 4.56
C GLU A 25 14.35 26.82 5.91
N ILE A 26 14.55 25.53 6.24
CA ILE A 26 14.17 25.03 7.57
C ILE A 26 14.92 25.81 8.66
N ALA A 27 16.23 25.99 8.53
CA ALA A 27 17.07 26.69 9.51
C ALA A 27 16.59 28.13 9.77
N GLU A 28 16.26 28.87 8.71
CA GLU A 28 15.68 30.20 8.79
C GLU A 28 14.34 30.20 9.53
N GLN A 29 13.43 29.27 9.19
CA GLN A 29 12.10 29.23 9.79
C GLN A 29 12.09 28.74 11.24
N VAL A 30 13.01 27.86 11.62
CA VAL A 30 13.10 27.32 12.99
C VAL A 30 14.06 28.11 13.87
N GLY A 31 14.83 29.05 13.33
CA GLY A 31 15.80 29.87 14.07
C GLY A 31 16.95 29.04 14.63
N LEU A 32 17.51 28.13 13.82
CA LEU A 32 18.67 27.31 14.16
C LEU A 32 19.73 27.43 13.06
N SER A 33 20.97 27.02 13.36
CA SER A 33 21.98 26.88 12.31
C SER A 33 21.66 25.70 11.39
N GLN A 34 22.05 25.77 10.12
CA GLN A 34 21.86 24.67 9.17
C GLN A 34 22.51 23.35 9.62
N PRO A 35 23.74 23.32 10.21
CA PRO A 35 24.28 22.10 10.80
C PRO A 35 23.43 21.52 11.94
N THR A 36 22.85 22.36 12.80
CA THR A 36 21.95 21.92 13.88
C THR A 36 20.67 21.29 13.31
N VAL A 37 20.08 21.88 12.28
CA VAL A 37 18.93 21.30 11.56
C VAL A 37 19.31 19.97 10.91
N GLY A 38 20.46 19.91 10.23
CA GLY A 38 20.97 18.69 9.62
C GLY A 38 21.11 17.54 10.62
N ALA A 39 21.67 17.80 11.81
CA ALA A 39 21.78 16.82 12.87
C ALA A 39 20.42 16.33 13.38
N ARG A 40 19.44 17.23 13.53
CA ARG A 40 18.07 16.89 13.93
C ARG A 40 17.37 16.03 12.89
N ILE A 41 17.41 16.44 11.62
CA ILE A 41 16.84 15.65 10.52
C ILE A 41 17.50 14.27 10.44
N GLY A 42 18.83 14.20 10.58
CA GLY A 42 19.57 12.94 10.63
C GLY A 42 19.07 12.02 11.74
N LYS A 43 18.88 12.55 12.96
CA LYS A 43 18.30 11.80 14.09
C LYS A 43 16.87 11.35 13.81
N LEU A 44 16.02 12.23 13.28
CA LEU A 44 14.62 11.91 12.95
C LEU A 44 14.52 10.81 11.88
N LYS A 45 15.39 10.83 10.88
CA LYS A 45 15.50 9.77 9.86
C LYS A 45 16.03 8.47 10.46
N GLN A 46 17.11 8.52 11.24
CA GLN A 46 17.72 7.34 11.87
C GLN A 46 16.75 6.64 12.83
N THR A 47 15.90 7.41 13.53
CA THR A 47 14.89 6.89 14.44
C THR A 47 13.59 6.49 13.76
N GLY A 48 13.49 6.66 12.44
CA GLY A 48 12.30 6.31 11.64
C GLY A 48 11.13 7.28 11.76
N VAL A 49 11.27 8.38 12.52
CA VAL A 49 10.24 9.43 12.63
C VAL A 49 10.01 10.10 11.28
N ILE A 50 11.08 10.38 10.53
CA ILE A 50 10.99 10.76 9.13
C ILE A 50 11.26 9.52 8.29
N SER A 51 10.24 9.11 7.53
CA SER A 51 10.36 8.11 6.47
C SER A 51 9.85 8.74 5.18
N THR A 52 10.62 8.62 4.09
CA THR A 52 10.28 9.20 2.79
C THR A 52 9.96 8.10 1.81
N ILE A 53 8.78 8.20 1.19
CA ILE A 53 8.32 7.28 0.15
C ILE A 53 7.78 8.12 -0.99
N ALA A 54 8.26 7.85 -2.21
CA ALA A 54 7.65 8.40 -3.42
C ALA A 54 6.44 7.55 -3.80
N GLY A 55 5.26 8.17 -3.86
CA GLY A 55 4.01 7.52 -4.26
C GLY A 55 3.42 8.14 -5.51
N MET A 56 2.45 7.45 -6.08
CA MET A 56 1.64 7.93 -7.20
C MET A 56 0.21 8.19 -6.70
N ASN A 57 -0.45 9.18 -7.28
CA ASN A 57 -1.88 9.36 -7.07
C ASN A 57 -2.62 8.25 -7.83
N LEU A 58 -3.20 7.29 -7.08
CA LEU A 58 -3.80 6.08 -7.64
C LEU A 58 -4.91 6.40 -8.65
N LEU A 59 -5.77 7.36 -8.36
CA LEU A 59 -6.89 7.73 -9.23
C LEU A 59 -6.40 8.37 -10.54
N LYS A 60 -5.38 9.23 -10.47
CA LYS A 60 -4.80 9.89 -11.66
C LYS A 60 -4.12 8.91 -12.60
N VAL A 61 -3.62 7.79 -12.08
CA VAL A 61 -2.97 6.73 -12.88
C VAL A 61 -3.93 5.59 -13.27
N GLY A 62 -5.24 5.77 -13.06
CA GLY A 62 -6.27 4.82 -13.50
C GLY A 62 -6.46 3.61 -12.58
N LEU A 63 -5.85 3.60 -11.40
CA LEU A 63 -5.98 2.52 -10.44
C LEU A 63 -7.19 2.70 -9.51
N ARG A 64 -7.88 1.58 -9.23
CA ARG A 64 -9.01 1.46 -8.31
C ARG A 64 -8.54 0.84 -7.01
N MET A 65 -8.85 1.48 -5.89
CA MET A 65 -8.55 0.98 -4.57
C MET A 65 -9.77 0.26 -3.98
N ALA A 66 -9.53 -0.82 -3.26
CA ALA A 66 -10.53 -1.50 -2.46
C ALA A 66 -10.05 -1.65 -1.02
N LYS A 67 -11.00 -1.53 -0.09
CA LYS A 67 -10.90 -1.88 1.32
C LYS A 67 -11.56 -3.24 1.51
N VAL A 68 -10.87 -4.13 2.22
CA VAL A 68 -11.33 -5.50 2.46
C VAL A 68 -11.19 -5.78 3.94
N ASP A 69 -12.32 -5.83 4.64
CA ASP A 69 -12.36 -6.24 6.04
C ASP A 69 -12.63 -7.74 6.11
N VAL A 70 -11.86 -8.45 6.93
CA VAL A 70 -11.90 -9.90 7.00
C VAL A 70 -12.00 -10.34 8.46
N THR A 71 -12.90 -11.29 8.70
CA THR A 71 -12.93 -12.04 9.96
C THR A 71 -12.28 -13.38 9.71
N THR A 72 -11.17 -13.68 10.39
CA THR A 72 -10.42 -14.93 10.21
C THR A 72 -9.97 -15.52 11.55
N LYS A 73 -9.78 -16.84 11.59
CA LYS A 73 -9.18 -17.53 12.74
C LYS A 73 -7.66 -17.36 12.81
N ASP A 74 -7.03 -16.99 11.71
CA ASP A 74 -5.57 -16.82 11.59
C ASP A 74 -5.24 -15.60 10.75
N SER A 75 -5.19 -14.45 11.40
CA SER A 75 -4.93 -13.15 10.77
C SER A 75 -3.52 -13.05 10.19
N ILE A 76 -2.53 -13.63 10.88
CA ILE A 76 -1.13 -13.56 10.50
C ILE A 76 -0.88 -14.37 9.22
N LYS A 77 -1.41 -15.60 9.13
CA LYS A 77 -1.33 -16.42 7.91
C LYS A 77 -1.97 -15.70 6.72
N VAL A 78 -3.20 -15.20 6.90
CA VAL A 78 -3.97 -14.57 5.82
C VAL A 78 -3.32 -13.28 5.32
N ILE A 79 -2.75 -12.43 6.18
CA ILE A 79 -2.01 -11.25 5.71
C ILE A 79 -0.71 -11.66 5.00
N ASN A 80 0.04 -12.62 5.56
CA ASN A 80 1.38 -12.94 5.07
C ASN A 80 1.38 -13.48 3.63
N GLN A 81 0.31 -14.11 3.16
CA GLN A 81 0.20 -14.59 1.78
C GLN A 81 0.26 -13.45 0.74
N PHE A 82 -0.06 -12.21 1.14
CA PHE A 82 -0.12 -11.06 0.24
C PHE A 82 1.12 -10.17 0.27
N LYS A 83 2.13 -10.47 1.12
CA LYS A 83 3.35 -9.65 1.25
C LYS A 83 4.06 -9.34 -0.07
N ASN A 84 4.01 -10.27 -1.02
CA ASN A 84 4.63 -10.12 -2.34
C ASN A 84 3.61 -9.93 -3.46
N CYS A 85 2.33 -9.72 -3.13
CA CYS A 85 1.29 -9.48 -4.11
C CYS A 85 1.41 -8.06 -4.67
N PRO A 86 1.53 -7.87 -6.00
CA PRO A 86 1.62 -6.53 -6.60
C PRO A 86 0.39 -5.65 -6.37
N TYR A 87 -0.77 -6.27 -6.14
CA TYR A 87 -2.04 -5.60 -5.89
C TYR A 87 -2.27 -5.25 -4.42
N PHE A 88 -1.43 -5.74 -3.51
CA PHE A 88 -1.59 -5.51 -2.09
C PHE A 88 -0.86 -4.24 -1.67
N LEU A 89 -1.59 -3.23 -1.20
CA LEU A 89 -1.03 -1.98 -0.70
C LEU A 89 -0.61 -2.10 0.75
N ASN A 90 -1.52 -2.58 1.61
CA ASN A 90 -1.27 -2.71 3.05
C ASN A 90 -2.28 -3.63 3.72
N GLY A 91 -1.95 -4.12 4.92
CA GLY A 91 -2.83 -4.92 5.76
C GLY A 91 -2.59 -4.63 7.24
N LEU A 92 -3.69 -4.52 7.97
CA LEU A 92 -3.73 -4.14 9.38
C LEU A 92 -4.47 -5.23 10.15
N VAL A 93 -3.86 -5.69 11.24
CA VAL A 93 -4.57 -6.48 12.25
C VAL A 93 -5.26 -5.47 13.17
N VAL A 94 -6.58 -5.57 13.28
CA VAL A 94 -7.40 -4.61 14.01
C VAL A 94 -8.19 -5.33 15.11
N SER A 95 -8.47 -4.64 16.20
CA SER A 95 -9.45 -5.11 17.19
C SER A 95 -10.84 -4.71 16.74
N GLY A 96 -11.78 -5.64 16.70
CA GLY A 96 -13.13 -5.38 16.21
C GLY A 96 -13.86 -6.68 15.88
N LYS A 97 -15.01 -6.54 15.21
CA LYS A 97 -15.77 -7.67 14.66
C LYS A 97 -14.93 -8.37 13.59
N GLU A 98 -14.45 -7.60 12.62
CA GLU A 98 -13.42 -8.00 11.67
C GLU A 98 -12.06 -7.79 12.33
N ASN A 99 -11.17 -8.77 12.20
CA ASN A 99 -9.85 -8.75 12.83
C ASN A 99 -8.70 -8.48 11.84
N LEU A 100 -9.05 -8.22 10.58
CA LEU A 100 -8.16 -7.81 9.50
C LEU A 100 -8.81 -6.70 8.67
N CYS A 101 -8.02 -5.70 8.27
CA CYS A 101 -8.38 -4.67 7.30
C CYS A 101 -7.25 -4.56 6.28
N MET A 102 -7.56 -4.80 5.02
CA MET A 102 -6.59 -4.84 3.93
C MET A 102 -6.97 -3.88 2.81
N TYR A 103 -5.94 -3.39 2.12
CA TYR A 103 -6.08 -2.47 1.02
C TYR A 103 -5.46 -3.07 -0.24
N PHE A 104 -6.27 -3.15 -1.29
CA PHE A 104 -5.86 -3.65 -2.60
C PHE A 104 -6.03 -2.58 -3.66
N VAL A 105 -5.29 -2.75 -4.75
CA VAL A 105 -5.34 -1.88 -5.92
C VAL A 105 -5.29 -2.68 -7.22
N ALA A 106 -6.07 -2.30 -8.22
CA ALA A 106 -6.02 -2.89 -9.57
C ALA A 106 -6.49 -1.88 -10.63
N GLU A 107 -6.30 -2.19 -11.91
CA GLU A 107 -6.79 -1.36 -13.03
C GLU A 107 -8.33 -1.39 -13.15
N ASP A 108 -8.97 -2.47 -12.72
CA ASP A 108 -10.40 -2.66 -12.80
C ASP A 108 -10.98 -3.36 -11.57
N ILE A 109 -12.27 -3.14 -11.33
CA ILE A 109 -12.99 -3.68 -10.16
C ILE A 109 -13.11 -5.21 -10.23
N SER A 110 -13.32 -5.78 -11.43
CA SER A 110 -13.48 -7.23 -11.61
C SER A 110 -12.22 -7.98 -11.18
N SER A 111 -11.04 -7.46 -11.52
CA SER A 111 -9.77 -8.03 -11.08
C SER A 111 -9.62 -8.01 -9.56
N VAL A 112 -10.04 -6.93 -8.88
CA VAL A 112 -10.06 -6.91 -7.41
C VAL A 112 -10.98 -7.99 -6.87
N GLU A 113 -12.24 -8.04 -7.32
CA GLU A 113 -13.22 -9.03 -6.87
C GLU A 113 -12.69 -10.46 -7.05
N ALA A 114 -12.12 -10.77 -8.22
CA ALA A 114 -11.52 -12.06 -8.52
C ALA A 114 -10.38 -12.44 -7.55
N ILE A 115 -9.52 -11.47 -7.18
CA ILE A 115 -8.45 -11.70 -6.20
C ILE A 115 -9.04 -12.03 -4.84
N ILE A 116 -10.05 -11.29 -4.40
CA ILE A 116 -10.70 -11.49 -3.09
C ILE A 116 -11.42 -12.84 -3.06
N ASP A 117 -12.19 -13.17 -4.09
CA ASP A 117 -12.88 -14.45 -4.19
C ASP A 117 -11.91 -15.62 -4.19
N LYS A 118 -10.88 -15.55 -5.04
CA LYS A 118 -9.98 -16.67 -5.26
C LYS A 118 -8.99 -16.87 -4.11
N HIS A 119 -8.50 -15.80 -3.48
CA HIS A 119 -7.39 -15.87 -2.52
C HIS A 119 -7.77 -15.55 -1.07
N ILE A 120 -8.95 -14.98 -0.82
CA ILE A 120 -9.40 -14.66 0.55
C ILE A 120 -10.62 -15.49 0.92
N ARG A 121 -11.73 -15.38 0.17
CA ARG A 121 -12.98 -16.10 0.50
C ARG A 121 -12.83 -17.63 0.43
N SER A 122 -11.87 -18.11 -0.34
CA SER A 122 -11.55 -19.54 -0.45
C SER A 122 -10.66 -20.08 0.69
N ASP A 123 -10.00 -19.22 1.49
CA ASP A 123 -9.13 -19.69 2.56
C ASP A 123 -9.97 -20.25 3.73
N PRO A 124 -9.75 -21.50 4.16
CA PRO A 124 -10.51 -22.12 5.25
C PRO A 124 -10.44 -21.39 6.61
N ALA A 125 -9.43 -20.55 6.81
CA ALA A 125 -9.31 -19.74 8.03
C ALA A 125 -10.26 -18.52 8.02
N VAL A 126 -10.70 -18.09 6.84
CA VAL A 126 -11.58 -16.93 6.64
C VAL A 126 -13.02 -17.33 6.92
N MET A 127 -13.71 -16.52 7.72
CA MET A 127 -15.10 -16.72 8.15
C MET A 127 -16.06 -15.73 7.49
N ASP A 128 -15.62 -14.49 7.31
CA ASP A 128 -16.42 -13.42 6.71
C ASP A 128 -15.51 -12.42 5.98
N VAL A 129 -16.03 -11.82 4.91
CA VAL A 129 -15.31 -10.84 4.09
C VAL A 129 -16.27 -9.74 3.63
N ASP A 130 -15.99 -8.51 4.03
CA ASP A 130 -16.65 -7.32 3.53
C ASP A 130 -15.74 -6.57 2.55
N LEU A 131 -16.25 -6.28 1.34
CA LEU A 131 -15.51 -5.64 0.26
C LEU A 131 -16.12 -4.28 -0.04
N GLY A 132 -15.36 -3.21 0.20
CA GLY A 132 -15.71 -1.84 -0.16
C GLY A 132 -14.81 -1.30 -1.26
N ILE A 133 -15.39 -0.88 -2.38
CA ILE A 133 -14.66 -0.15 -3.43
C ILE A 133 -14.59 1.34 -3.06
N VAL A 134 -13.39 1.91 -3.12
CA VAL A 134 -13.20 3.35 -2.87
C VAL A 134 -13.64 4.12 -4.13
N ILE A 135 -14.75 4.85 -4.00
CA ILE A 135 -15.34 5.62 -5.11
C ILE A 135 -14.68 6.99 -5.27
N THR A 136 -14.43 7.68 -4.15
CA THR A 136 -13.85 9.02 -4.13
C THR A 136 -12.99 9.20 -2.88
N SER A 137 -12.05 10.14 -2.95
CA SER A 137 -11.25 10.58 -1.81
C SER A 137 -11.34 12.10 -1.68
N VAL A 138 -11.35 12.61 -0.44
CA VAL A 138 -11.34 14.06 -0.18
C VAL A 138 -9.96 14.65 -0.47
N ASN A 139 -8.91 13.90 -0.08
CA ASN A 139 -7.52 14.23 -0.37
C ASN A 139 -6.96 13.29 -1.44
N ASP A 140 -5.85 13.69 -2.06
CA ASP A 140 -5.13 12.86 -3.03
C ASP A 140 -4.65 11.56 -2.37
N LEU A 141 -5.02 10.42 -2.97
CA LEU A 141 -4.62 9.10 -2.51
C LEU A 141 -3.25 8.73 -3.10
N ILE A 142 -2.19 9.23 -2.47
CA ILE A 142 -0.80 9.02 -2.88
C ILE A 142 -0.26 7.76 -2.20
N GLN A 143 0.11 6.73 -2.98
CA GLN A 143 0.63 5.47 -2.46
C GLN A 143 1.81 4.95 -3.31
N PRO A 144 2.82 4.30 -2.71
CA PRO A 144 3.83 3.58 -3.46
C PRO A 144 3.21 2.36 -4.16
N VAL A 145 3.46 2.21 -5.45
CA VAL A 145 3.12 0.99 -6.19
C VAL A 145 4.36 0.50 -6.92
N LYS A 146 4.68 -0.79 -6.78
CA LYS A 146 5.81 -1.40 -7.48
C LYS A 146 5.40 -1.70 -8.92
N LEU A 147 5.95 -0.93 -9.87
CA LEU A 147 5.69 -1.10 -11.30
C LEU A 147 6.61 -2.13 -11.95
N ASN A 148 7.90 -2.11 -11.62
CA ASN A 148 8.88 -3.03 -12.19
C ASN A 148 8.83 -4.40 -11.49
N VAL A 149 7.80 -5.17 -11.79
CA VAL A 149 7.58 -6.51 -11.23
C VAL A 149 8.13 -7.55 -12.21
N GLU A 150 9.05 -8.40 -11.75
CA GLU A 150 9.56 -9.51 -12.55
C GLU A 150 8.42 -10.47 -12.91
N LYS A 151 8.27 -10.77 -14.21
CA LYS A 151 7.21 -11.62 -14.73
C LYS A 151 7.66 -13.08 -14.72
N SER A 152 6.84 -13.95 -14.15
CA SER A 152 7.06 -15.40 -14.09
C SER A 152 5.83 -16.15 -14.63
N ASP A 153 5.97 -17.45 -14.86
CA ASP A 153 4.83 -18.31 -15.23
C ASP A 153 3.89 -18.50 -14.02
N LEU A 154 4.46 -18.62 -12.82
CA LEU A 154 3.74 -18.68 -11.55
C LEU A 154 3.74 -17.31 -10.86
N THR A 155 2.61 -16.98 -10.23
CA THR A 155 2.49 -15.78 -9.40
C THR A 155 3.29 -15.89 -8.09
N PRO A 156 3.55 -14.77 -7.39
CA PRO A 156 4.21 -14.77 -6.08
C PRO A 156 3.48 -15.60 -5.00
N CYS A 157 2.18 -15.82 -5.17
CA CYS A 157 1.37 -16.70 -4.33
C CYS A 157 1.27 -18.14 -4.87
N GLY A 158 2.08 -18.51 -5.86
CA GLY A 158 2.20 -19.89 -6.38
C GLY A 158 1.10 -20.34 -7.32
N HIS A 159 0.33 -19.43 -7.91
CA HIS A 159 -0.78 -19.76 -8.81
C HIS A 159 -0.39 -19.56 -10.28
N ASP A 160 -0.98 -20.35 -11.16
CA ASP A 160 -0.91 -20.16 -12.61
C ASP A 160 -2.17 -19.41 -13.09
N CYS A 161 -1.99 -18.19 -13.60
CA CYS A 161 -3.11 -17.40 -14.12
C CYS A 161 -3.74 -18.03 -15.36
N THR A 162 -2.98 -18.74 -16.21
CA THR A 162 -3.49 -19.34 -17.45
C THR A 162 -4.47 -20.47 -17.19
N ALA A 163 -4.35 -21.14 -16.05
CA ALA A 163 -5.25 -22.19 -15.58
C ALA A 163 -6.37 -21.68 -14.65
N CYS A 164 -6.43 -20.38 -14.37
CA CYS A 164 -7.40 -19.79 -13.44
C CYS A 164 -8.73 -19.48 -14.13
N GLU A 165 -9.85 -19.96 -13.55
CA GLU A 165 -11.20 -19.75 -14.09
C GLU A 165 -11.58 -18.27 -14.24
N TYR A 166 -11.18 -17.41 -13.30
CA TYR A 166 -11.44 -15.97 -13.40
C TYR A 166 -10.72 -15.34 -14.59
N TYR A 167 -9.50 -15.81 -14.89
CA TYR A 167 -8.70 -15.31 -16.00
C TYR A 167 -9.19 -15.83 -17.35
N THR A 168 -9.50 -17.12 -17.46
CA THR A 168 -9.97 -17.74 -18.70
C THR A 168 -11.36 -17.22 -19.12
N ASN A 169 -12.20 -16.86 -18.16
CA ASN A 169 -13.51 -16.24 -18.39
C ASN A 169 -13.46 -14.70 -18.51
N ASN A 170 -12.28 -14.09 -18.63
CA ASN A 170 -12.08 -12.63 -18.74
C ASN A 170 -12.71 -11.81 -17.58
N ARG A 171 -12.78 -12.38 -16.38
CA ARG A 171 -13.19 -11.69 -15.14
C ARG A 171 -12.01 -11.16 -14.32
N CYS A 172 -10.79 -11.36 -14.80
CA CYS A 172 -9.56 -10.86 -14.18
C CYS A 172 -8.50 -10.63 -15.27
N LEU A 173 -7.71 -9.57 -15.12
CA LEU A 173 -6.57 -9.27 -16.00
C LEU A 173 -5.34 -10.15 -15.76
N GLY A 174 -5.41 -11.09 -14.81
CA GLY A 174 -4.27 -11.89 -14.36
C GLY A 174 -3.41 -11.13 -13.37
N CYS A 175 -2.39 -11.75 -12.80
CA CYS A 175 -1.50 -11.09 -11.85
C CYS A 175 -0.44 -10.25 -12.57
N ALA A 176 -0.17 -9.05 -12.08
CA ALA A 176 0.89 -8.18 -12.57
C ALA A 176 2.30 -8.81 -12.51
N ALA A 177 2.51 -9.86 -11.72
CA ALA A 177 3.76 -10.63 -11.69
C ALA A 177 3.75 -11.86 -12.62
N SER A 178 2.67 -12.11 -13.35
CA SER A 178 2.55 -13.23 -14.29
C SER A 178 2.80 -12.78 -15.72
N LYS A 179 3.42 -13.63 -16.55
CA LYS A 179 3.50 -13.42 -18.00
C LYS A 179 2.13 -13.40 -18.68
N ALA A 180 1.10 -13.95 -18.03
CA ALA A 180 -0.28 -13.94 -18.50
C ALA A 180 -1.00 -12.61 -18.19
N TYR A 181 -0.32 -11.59 -17.68
CA TYR A 181 -0.95 -10.31 -17.39
C TYR A 181 -1.48 -9.63 -18.66
N LYS A 182 -2.74 -9.16 -18.61
CA LYS A 182 -3.46 -8.51 -19.73
C LYS A 182 -3.68 -7.00 -19.52
N GLY A 183 -3.34 -6.45 -18.36
CA GLY A 183 -3.49 -5.01 -18.10
C GLY A 183 -2.35 -4.20 -18.70
N ASN A 184 -2.44 -2.87 -18.58
CA ASN A 184 -1.52 -1.93 -19.20
C ASN A 184 -0.66 -1.15 -18.20
N PHE A 185 -0.96 -1.26 -16.89
CA PHE A 185 -0.30 -0.46 -15.86
C PHE A 185 0.99 -1.09 -15.33
N TRP A 186 1.08 -2.42 -15.26
CA TRP A 186 2.23 -3.19 -14.73
C TRP A 186 2.99 -3.99 -15.78
#